data_AF-A0A292YKL9-F1
#
_entry.id   AF-A0A292YKL9-F1
#
_cell.length_a   1.000
_cell.length_b   1.000
_cell.length_c   1.000
_cell.angle_alpha   90.00
_cell.angle_beta   90.00
_cell.angle_gamma   90.00
#
_symmetry.space_group_name_H-M   'P 1'
#
loop_
_entity.id
_entity.type
_entity.pdbx_description
1 polymer ?
#
loop_
_entity_poly.entity_id
_entity_poly.type
_entity_poly.pdbx_seq_one_letter_code
_entity_poly.pdbx_strand_id
1 'polypeptide(L)'
;MFSFGLARHSRKAHEGAKFAIEQGKAKEYHEAVFRAQFQEERNIDNLDTLIEIAGSIGLDQTAFKEALESGKYEAQVLADTRLADQIGVTGVPCFVAGNRGAFGVQSYQALERLLEGKDLYLDME
;
A
#
# COMPACT_ATOMS: atom_id res chain seq x y z
N MET A 1 20.88 -6.33 12.74
CA MET A 1 19.52 -6.36 13.33
C MET A 1 18.68 -5.43 12.47
N PHE A 2 17.82 -5.96 11.60
CA PHE A 2 16.90 -5.11 10.83
C PHE A 2 15.89 -4.55 11.83
N SER A 3 15.94 -3.24 12.07
CA SER A 3 14.90 -2.54 12.81
C SER A 3 13.65 -2.56 11.93
N PHE A 4 12.68 -3.44 12.24
CA PHE A 4 11.33 -3.25 11.75
C PHE A 4 10.85 -1.93 12.37
N GLY A 5 10.68 -0.91 11.53
CA GLY A 5 10.57 0.50 11.91
C GLY A 5 9.53 0.83 12.98
N LEU A 6 9.59 2.06 13.50
CA LEU A 6 8.79 2.56 14.65
C LEU A 6 7.27 2.39 14.53
N ALA A 7 6.73 2.20 13.33
CA ALA A 7 5.30 2.02 13.10
C ALA A 7 4.80 0.63 13.51
N ARG A 8 3.81 0.61 14.41
CA ARG A 8 3.11 -0.63 14.82
C ARG A 8 1.96 -0.99 13.89
N HIS A 9 1.38 0.02 13.23
CA HIS A 9 0.27 -0.13 12.31
C HIS A 9 0.45 0.76 11.08
N SER A 10 -0.04 0.30 9.93
CA SER A 10 0.04 1.01 8.64
C SER A 10 -1.32 1.41 8.08
N ARG A 11 -2.42 1.18 8.82
CA ARG A 11 -3.80 1.40 8.37
C ARG A 11 -4.03 2.86 7.94
N LYS A 12 -3.62 3.83 8.76
CA LYS A 12 -3.75 5.26 8.42
C LYS A 12 -2.90 5.66 7.23
N ALA A 13 -1.73 5.05 7.04
CA ALA A 13 -0.94 5.24 5.83
C ALA A 13 -1.66 4.67 4.58
N HIS A 14 -2.40 3.57 4.70
CA HIS A 14 -3.21 3.02 3.60
C HIS A 14 -4.45 3.88 3.30
N GLU A 15 -5.09 4.44 4.32
CA GLU A 15 -6.14 5.46 4.15
C GLU A 15 -5.58 6.70 3.43
N GLY A 16 -4.37 7.14 3.81
CA GLY A 16 -3.67 8.24 3.15
C GLY A 16 -3.34 7.94 1.69
N ALA A 17 -3.02 6.68 1.36
CA ALA A 17 -2.84 6.25 -0.01
C ALA A 17 -4.13 6.37 -0.84
N LYS A 18 -5.30 6.06 -0.26
CA LYS A 18 -6.60 6.27 -0.93
C LYS A 18 -6.87 7.75 -1.21
N PHE A 19 -6.57 8.64 -0.26
CA PHE A 19 -6.62 10.08 -0.50
C PHE A 19 -5.68 10.50 -1.64
N ALA A 20 -4.43 10.06 -1.60
CA ALA A 20 -3.45 10.41 -2.62
C ALA A 20 -3.83 9.91 -4.02
N ILE A 21 -4.51 8.76 -4.12
CA ILE A 21 -5.07 8.24 -5.38
C ILE A 21 -6.13 9.21 -5.93
N GLU A 22 -7.08 9.68 -5.11
CA GLU A 22 -8.11 10.65 -5.54
C GLU A 22 -7.48 11.96 -6.06
N GLN A 23 -6.31 12.32 -5.56
CA GLN A 23 -5.57 13.54 -5.93
C GLN A 23 -4.51 13.32 -7.02
N GLY A 24 -4.42 12.12 -7.61
CA GLY A 24 -3.44 11.81 -8.66
C GLY A 24 -1.98 11.74 -8.20
N LYS A 25 -1.74 11.54 -6.90
CA LYS A 25 -0.42 11.52 -6.23
C LYS A 25 -0.06 10.17 -5.62
N ALA A 26 -0.67 9.09 -6.12
CA ALA A 26 -0.52 7.75 -5.56
C ALA A 26 0.95 7.29 -5.51
N LYS A 27 1.70 7.53 -6.60
CA LYS A 27 3.11 7.11 -6.71
C LYS A 27 3.98 7.89 -5.73
N GLU A 28 3.87 9.21 -5.71
CA GLU A 28 4.67 10.08 -4.84
C GLU A 28 4.40 9.79 -3.37
N TYR A 29 3.14 9.55 -3.01
CA TYR A 29 2.77 9.18 -1.64
C TYR A 29 3.34 7.83 -1.24
N HIS A 30 3.21 6.81 -2.11
CA HIS A 30 3.76 5.49 -1.86
C HIS A 30 5.28 5.53 -1.65
N GLU A 31 6.02 6.21 -2.54
CA GLU A 31 7.47 6.36 -2.43
C GLU A 31 7.88 7.12 -1.16
N ALA A 32 7.16 8.18 -0.80
CA ALA A 32 7.45 8.99 0.39
C ALA A 32 7.19 8.22 1.69
N VAL A 33 6.08 7.48 1.79
CA VAL A 33 5.79 6.63 2.96
C VAL A 33 6.80 5.49 3.09
N PHE A 34 7.16 4.83 1.98
CA PHE A 34 8.18 3.78 1.99
C PHE A 34 9.55 4.31 2.43
N ARG A 35 9.95 5.48 1.94
CA ARG A 35 11.19 6.14 2.37
C ARG A 35 11.16 6.48 3.86
N ALA A 36 10.07 7.10 4.32
CA ALA A 36 9.88 7.47 5.71
C ALA A 36 10.02 6.25 6.64
N GLN A 37 9.36 5.13 6.32
CA GLN A 37 9.40 3.92 7.14
C GLN A 37 10.73 3.17 7.07
N PHE A 38 11.26 2.95 5.87
CA PHE A 38 12.35 1.98 5.65
C PHE A 38 13.74 2.60 5.48
N GLN A 39 13.84 3.92 5.29
CA GLN A 39 15.12 4.62 5.13
C GLN A 39 15.34 5.68 6.21
N GLU A 40 14.27 6.35 6.67
CA GLU A 40 14.35 7.46 7.63
C GLU A 40 13.90 7.05 9.06
N GLU A 41 13.45 5.81 9.24
CA GLU A 41 12.94 5.27 10.51
C GLU A 41 11.81 6.11 11.15
N ARG A 42 11.03 6.85 10.35
CA ARG A 42 9.92 7.67 10.82
C ARG A 42 8.68 6.82 11.11
N ASN A 43 7.94 7.18 12.15
CA ASN A 43 6.73 6.47 12.54
C ASN A 43 5.53 6.84 11.65
N ILE A 44 5.18 5.97 10.70
CA ILE A 44 4.01 6.14 9.81
C ILE A 44 2.65 5.78 10.46
N ASP A 45 2.64 5.36 11.74
CA ASP A 45 1.43 5.23 12.56
C ASP A 45 1.01 6.60 13.15
N ASN A 46 1.93 7.57 13.19
CA ASN A 46 1.67 8.92 13.68
C ASN A 46 1.03 9.77 12.56
N LEU A 47 -0.11 10.38 12.88
CA LEU A 47 -0.87 11.23 11.95
C LEU A 47 -0.07 12.46 11.47
N ASP A 48 0.68 13.12 12.35
CA ASP A 48 1.50 14.29 12.01
C ASP A 48 2.60 13.91 11.00
N THR A 49 3.24 12.75 11.16
CA THR A 49 4.19 12.22 10.16
C THR A 49 3.54 12.09 8.78
N LEU A 50 2.32 11.56 8.72
CA LEU A 50 1.60 11.37 7.46
C LEU A 50 1.18 12.70 6.83
N ILE A 51 0.80 13.69 7.64
CA ILE A 51 0.49 15.06 7.18
C ILE A 51 1.74 15.74 6.61
N GLU A 52 2.88 15.63 7.28
CA GLU A 52 4.16 16.15 6.77
C GLU A 52 4.54 15.50 5.43
N ILE A 53 4.37 14.18 5.31
CA ILE A 53 4.59 13.45 4.06
C ILE A 53 3.66 13.97 2.96
N ALA A 54 2.37 14.09 3.25
CA ALA A 54 1.37 14.61 2.31
C ALA A 54 1.73 16.03 1.83
N GLY A 55 2.11 16.92 2.75
CA GLY A 55 2.58 18.26 2.41
C GLY A 55 3.83 18.26 1.53
N SER A 56 4.79 17.37 1.81
CA SER A 56 6.07 17.31 1.06
C SER A 56 5.90 16.97 -0.42
N ILE A 57 4.78 16.31 -0.78
CA ILE A 57 4.45 15.92 -2.15
C ILE A 57 3.38 16.81 -2.80
N GLY A 58 2.98 17.89 -2.10
CA GLY A 58 2.03 18.89 -2.60
C GLY A 58 0.55 18.54 -2.40
N LEU A 59 0.22 17.62 -1.49
CA LEU A 59 -1.18 17.42 -1.07
C LEU A 59 -1.60 18.50 -0.06
N ASP A 60 -2.88 18.84 -0.08
CA ASP A 60 -3.47 19.72 0.94
C ASP A 60 -3.46 19.03 2.31
N GLN A 61 -2.66 19.56 3.23
CA GLN A 61 -2.47 18.99 4.56
C GLN A 61 -3.74 19.02 5.41
N THR A 62 -4.57 20.05 5.26
CA THR A 62 -5.80 20.21 6.03
C THR A 62 -6.84 19.19 5.57
N ALA A 63 -7.09 19.11 4.26
CA ALA A 63 -8.01 18.14 3.70
C ALA A 63 -7.53 16.69 3.92
N PHE A 64 -6.21 16.44 3.84
CA PHE A 64 -5.63 15.14 4.15
C PHE A 64 -5.88 14.75 5.60
N LYS A 65 -5.60 15.66 6.54
CA LYS A 65 -5.85 15.46 7.97
C LYS A 65 -7.32 15.16 8.24
N GLU A 66 -8.22 15.99 7.75
CA GLU A 66 -9.67 15.82 7.93
C GLU A 66 -10.16 14.47 7.39
N ALA A 67 -9.65 14.03 6.23
CA ALA A 67 -10.02 12.75 5.65
C ALA A 67 -9.55 11.55 6.49
N LEU A 68 -8.36 11.64 7.12
CA LEU A 68 -7.86 10.61 8.01
C LEU A 68 -8.56 10.62 9.39
N GLU A 69 -8.83 11.80 9.95
CA GLU A 69 -9.52 11.93 11.24
C GLU A 69 -10.98 11.47 11.16
N SER A 70 -11.66 11.76 10.04
CA SER A 70 -13.03 11.30 9.80
C SER A 70 -13.15 9.82 9.47
N GLY A 71 -12.04 9.12 9.20
CA GLY A 71 -12.05 7.72 8.78
C GLY A 71 -12.67 7.51 7.39
N LYS A 72 -12.66 8.54 6.51
CA LYS A 72 -13.31 8.53 5.18
C LYS A 72 -12.98 7.28 4.36
N TYR A 73 -11.76 6.75 4.49
CA TYR A 73 -11.27 5.63 3.70
C TYR A 73 -11.20 4.30 4.45
N GLU A 74 -11.57 4.26 5.73
CA GLU A 74 -11.45 3.05 6.56
C GLU A 74 -12.20 1.86 5.94
N ALA A 75 -13.45 2.09 5.53
CA ALA A 75 -14.28 1.05 4.92
C ALA A 75 -13.65 0.49 3.63
N GLN A 76 -12.99 1.34 2.83
CA GLN A 76 -12.33 0.92 1.59
C GLN A 76 -11.07 0.10 1.89
N VAL A 77 -10.22 0.54 2.82
CA VAL A 77 -9.02 -0.21 3.23
C VAL A 77 -9.39 -1.58 3.80
N LEU A 78 -10.44 -1.64 4.63
CA LEU A 78 -10.95 -2.91 5.15
C LEU A 78 -11.54 -3.81 4.05
N ALA A 79 -12.17 -3.22 3.03
CA ALA A 79 -12.67 -3.98 1.88
C ALA A 79 -11.52 -4.57 1.06
N ASP A 80 -10.44 -3.82 0.84
CA ASP A 80 -9.25 -4.32 0.14
C ASP A 80 -8.60 -5.49 0.91
N THR A 81 -8.49 -5.39 2.25
CA THR A 81 -7.97 -6.49 3.07
C THR A 81 -8.85 -7.73 2.98
N ARG A 82 -10.18 -7.57 3.08
CA ARG A 82 -11.12 -8.70 2.93
C ARG A 82 -11.04 -9.34 1.54
N LEU A 83 -10.89 -8.54 0.50
CA LEU A 83 -10.73 -9.05 -0.86
C LEU A 83 -9.43 -9.86 -0.98
N ALA A 84 -8.32 -9.36 -0.43
CA ALA A 84 -7.06 -10.07 -0.40
C ALA A 84 -7.20 -11.42 0.32
N ASP A 85 -7.87 -11.45 1.48
CA ASP A 85 -8.15 -12.69 2.22
C ASP A 85 -9.01 -13.67 1.40
N GLN A 86 -10.07 -13.17 0.74
CA GLN A 86 -11.00 -13.97 -0.06
C GLN A 86 -10.33 -14.65 -1.25
N ILE A 87 -9.38 -13.97 -1.89
CA ILE A 87 -8.65 -14.49 -3.05
C ILE A 87 -7.37 -15.26 -2.63
N GLY A 88 -7.21 -15.57 -1.34
CA GLY A 88 -6.13 -16.41 -0.81
C GLY A 88 -4.78 -15.70 -0.64
N VAL A 89 -4.75 -14.36 -0.62
CA VAL A 89 -3.50 -13.61 -0.40
C VAL A 89 -3.09 -13.67 1.06
N THR A 90 -1.98 -14.35 1.31
CA THR A 90 -1.43 -14.56 2.67
C THR A 90 -0.18 -13.73 2.96
N GLY A 91 0.32 -12.98 1.97
CA GLY A 91 1.53 -12.18 2.11
C GLY A 91 1.74 -11.20 0.95
N VAL A 92 2.61 -10.22 1.17
CA VAL A 92 2.95 -9.16 0.22
C VAL A 92 4.45 -9.16 -0.12
N PRO A 93 4.87 -8.71 -1.32
CA PRO A 93 4.01 -8.30 -2.44
C PRO A 93 3.31 -9.51 -3.10
N CYS A 94 2.14 -9.26 -3.70
CA CYS A 94 1.38 -10.24 -4.47
C CYS A 94 0.91 -9.58 -5.77
N PHE A 95 0.97 -10.33 -6.87
CA PHE A 95 0.57 -9.89 -8.20
C PHE A 95 -0.49 -10.85 -8.74
N VAL A 96 -1.56 -10.30 -9.33
CA VAL A 96 -2.68 -11.08 -9.88
C VAL A 96 -2.91 -10.68 -11.34
N ALA A 97 -3.05 -11.66 -12.23
CA ALA A 97 -3.36 -11.47 -13.65
C ALA A 97 -4.43 -12.47 -14.11
N GLY A 98 -5.68 -12.00 -14.24
CA GLY A 98 -6.82 -12.87 -14.45
C GLY A 98 -7.06 -13.73 -13.20
N ASN A 99 -7.14 -15.05 -13.39
CA ASN A 99 -7.30 -16.04 -12.31
C ASN A 99 -5.96 -16.57 -11.77
N ARG A 100 -4.82 -15.92 -12.06
CA ARG A 100 -3.47 -16.41 -11.70
C ARG A 100 -2.78 -15.46 -10.75
N GLY A 101 -2.09 -16.01 -9.74
CA GLY A 101 -1.38 -15.23 -8.74
C GLY A 101 0.11 -15.58 -8.63
N ALA A 102 0.96 -14.56 -8.40
CA ALA A 102 2.36 -14.71 -8.05
C ALA A 102 2.67 -14.02 -6.71
N PHE A 103 3.30 -14.75 -5.79
CA PHE A 103 3.52 -14.32 -4.40
C PHE A 103 5.00 -14.01 -4.13
N GLY A 104 5.25 -12.98 -3.32
CA GLY A 104 6.59 -12.57 -2.92
C GLY A 104 7.33 -11.76 -3.98
N VAL A 105 8.62 -11.52 -3.74
CA VAL A 105 9.47 -10.73 -4.63
C VAL A 105 9.79 -11.54 -5.89
N GLN A 106 9.03 -11.29 -6.95
CA GLN A 106 9.17 -11.97 -8.24
C GLN A 106 10.19 -11.29 -9.15
N SER A 107 10.83 -12.08 -10.03
CA SER A 107 11.68 -11.52 -11.09
C SER A 107 10.83 -10.90 -12.19
N TYR A 108 11.42 -9.98 -12.97
CA TYR A 108 10.75 -9.40 -14.14
C TYR A 108 10.24 -10.48 -15.10
N GLN A 109 11.07 -11.49 -15.40
CA GLN A 109 10.69 -12.61 -16.27
C GLN A 109 9.51 -13.42 -15.71
N ALA A 110 9.43 -13.62 -14.39
CA ALA A 110 8.30 -14.29 -13.79
C ALA A 110 7.01 -13.46 -13.94
N LEU A 111 7.08 -12.13 -13.76
CA LEU A 111 5.92 -11.26 -13.96
C LEU A 111 5.48 -11.19 -15.44
N GLU A 112 6.42 -11.22 -16.38
CA GLU A 112 6.12 -11.30 -17.82
C GLU A 112 5.35 -12.59 -18.14
N ARG A 113 5.81 -13.74 -17.64
CA ARG A 113 5.13 -15.03 -17.84
C ARG A 113 3.74 -15.08 -17.18
N LEU A 114 3.59 -14.46 -16.01
CA LEU A 114 2.30 -14.26 -15.36
C LEU A 114 1.35 -13.46 -16.25
N LEU A 115 1.82 -12.43 -16.98
CA LEU A 115 0.95 -11.71 -17.91
C LEU A 115 0.61 -12.57 -19.15
N GLU A 116 1.57 -13.35 -19.66
CA GLU A 116 1.43 -14.11 -20.90
C GLU A 116 0.60 -15.40 -20.83
N GLY A 117 0.28 -15.94 -19.65
CA GLY A 117 -0.46 -17.20 -19.57
C GLY A 117 0.41 -18.46 -19.51
N LYS A 118 1.73 -18.34 -19.28
CA LYS A 118 2.67 -19.47 -19.43
C LYS A 118 3.15 -19.99 -18.06
N ASP A 119 2.90 -21.28 -17.80
CA ASP A 119 3.25 -22.11 -16.61
C ASP A 119 2.59 -21.79 -15.24
N LEU A 120 2.75 -22.76 -14.33
CA LEU A 120 2.30 -22.88 -12.93
C LEU A 120 2.34 -21.58 -12.12
N TYR A 121 1.20 -20.91 -12.09
CA TYR A 121 0.81 -20.01 -11.01
C TYR A 121 -0.36 -20.64 -10.27
N LEU A 122 -0.54 -20.29 -9.00
CA LEU A 122 -1.71 -20.75 -8.27
C LEU A 122 -2.95 -20.20 -9.00
N ASP A 123 -3.82 -21.10 -9.44
CA ASP A 123 -5.16 -20.74 -9.87
C ASP A 123 -5.87 -20.19 -8.63
N MET A 124 -6.25 -18.92 -8.71
CA MET A 124 -7.04 -18.26 -7.68
C MET A 124 -8.51 -18.48 -8.08
N GLU A 125 -9.16 -19.43 -7.42
CA GLU A 125 -10.60 -19.70 -7.53
C GLU A 125 -11.46 -18.56 -6.96
#